data_AF-A0A6A3Q4Q0-F1
#
_entry.id   AF-A0A6A3Q4Q0-F1
#
_cell.length_a   1.000
_cell.length_b   1.000
_cell.length_c   1.000
_cell.angle_alpha   90.00
_cell.angle_beta   90.00
_cell.angle_gamma   90.00
#
_symmetry.space_group_name_H-M   'P 1'
#
loop_
_entity.id
_entity.type
_entity.pdbx_description
1 polymer ?
#
loop_
_entity_poly.entity_id
_entity_poly.type
_entity_poly.pdbx_seq_one_letter_code
_entity_poly.pdbx_strand_id
1 'polypeptide(L)'
;MKDIIIAMLSFSIFVAAMFLHIPTTNMYYQSHAMSSTSGRASSTYETSMQFIKIETISDVFDWLNSTFVPQVFVTEDYNRKTLPEDERGRVGSLNKVLGARMEPPKQCFLKYYLYVRRQHSEIN
;
A
#
# COMPACT_ATOMS: atom_id res chain seq x y z
N MET A 1 -10.66 -46.82 18.24
CA MET A 1 -11.63 -45.81 18.73
C MET A 1 -10.95 -44.57 19.31
N LYS A 2 -9.93 -44.69 20.18
CA LYS A 2 -9.18 -43.52 20.71
C LYS A 2 -8.60 -42.61 19.63
N ASP A 3 -8.01 -43.17 18.57
CA ASP A 3 -7.39 -42.35 17.51
C ASP A 3 -8.42 -41.55 16.70
N ILE A 4 -9.61 -42.13 16.48
CA ILE A 4 -10.73 -41.46 15.83
C ILE A 4 -11.24 -40.30 16.70
N ILE A 5 -11.33 -40.50 18.02
CA ILE A 5 -11.75 -39.46 18.97
C ILE A 5 -10.72 -38.32 19.04
N ILE A 6 -9.42 -38.65 19.06
CA ILE A 6 -8.34 -37.65 19.04
C ILE A 6 -8.33 -36.86 17.73
N ALA A 7 -8.53 -37.52 16.59
CA ALA A 7 -8.65 -36.87 15.29
C ALA A 7 -9.85 -35.92 15.22
N MET A 8 -11.01 -36.34 15.73
CA MET A 8 -12.21 -35.50 15.77
C MET A 8 -12.03 -34.27 16.68
N LEU A 9 -11.41 -34.44 17.85
CA LEU A 9 -11.13 -33.35 18.79
C LEU A 9 -10.11 -32.35 18.23
N SER A 10 -9.01 -32.84 17.66
CA SER A 10 -8.00 -31.98 17.04
C SER A 10 -8.56 -31.22 15.84
N PHE A 11 -9.38 -31.86 15.00
CA PHE A 11 -10.06 -31.18 13.90
C PHE A 11 -11.03 -30.09 14.40
N SER A 12 -11.80 -30.38 15.46
CA SER A 12 -12.73 -29.40 16.04
C SER A 12 -11.99 -28.18 16.61
N ILE A 13 -10.86 -28.40 17.30
CA ILE A 13 -10.02 -27.30 17.82
C ILE A 13 -9.44 -26.47 16.66
N PHE A 14 -8.98 -27.12 15.59
CA PHE A 14 -8.48 -26.44 14.40
C PHE A 14 -9.54 -25.56 13.73
N VAL A 15 -10.75 -26.09 13.53
CA VAL A 15 -11.88 -25.35 12.96
C VAL A 15 -12.25 -24.16 13.85
N ALA A 16 -12.33 -24.35 15.17
CA ALA A 16 -12.62 -23.26 16.11
C ALA A 16 -11.53 -22.16 16.06
N ALA A 17 -10.26 -22.54 15.99
CA ALA A 17 -9.15 -21.60 15.90
C ALA A 17 -9.19 -20.77 14.59
N MET A 18 -9.60 -21.38 13.47
CA MET A 18 -9.79 -20.66 12.20
C MET A 18 -10.84 -19.53 12.31
N PHE A 19 -11.90 -19.71 13.09
CA PHE A 19 -12.94 -18.68 13.25
C PHE A 19 -12.60 -17.63 14.32
N LEU A 20 -11.93 -18.02 15.40
CA LEU A 20 -11.59 -17.10 16.51
C LEU A 20 -10.35 -16.25 16.24
N HIS A 21 -9.32 -16.82 15.59
CA HIS A 21 -8.02 -16.16 15.47
C HIS A 21 -7.77 -15.53 14.08
N ILE A 22 -8.50 -15.97 13.05
CA ILE A 22 -8.39 -15.36 11.71
C ILE A 22 -9.63 -14.48 11.52
N PRO A 23 -9.52 -13.15 11.66
CA PRO A 23 -10.63 -12.23 11.42
C PRO A 23 -10.89 -12.15 9.90
N THR A 24 -11.36 -13.24 9.31
CA THR A 24 -11.63 -13.40 7.87
C THR A 24 -12.68 -12.40 7.39
N THR A 25 -13.66 -12.08 8.24
CA THR A 25 -14.71 -11.09 7.96
C THR A 25 -14.15 -9.68 7.75
N ASN A 26 -13.16 -9.28 8.56
CA ASN A 26 -12.54 -7.95 8.45
C ASN A 26 -11.38 -7.92 7.44
N MET A 27 -10.70 -9.04 7.22
CA MET A 27 -9.63 -9.14 6.22
C MET A 27 -10.14 -8.84 4.80
N TYR A 28 -11.34 -9.29 4.45
CA TYR A 28 -11.92 -8.97 3.15
C TYR A 28 -12.05 -7.46 2.95
N TYR A 29 -12.66 -6.74 3.89
CA TYR A 29 -12.83 -5.30 3.79
C TYR A 29 -11.51 -4.53 3.82
N GLN A 30 -10.55 -4.94 4.65
CA GLN A 30 -9.23 -4.30 4.71
C GLN A 30 -8.43 -4.51 3.42
N SER A 31 -8.42 -5.74 2.88
CA SER A 31 -7.76 -6.05 1.61
C SER A 31 -8.41 -5.33 0.44
N HIS A 32 -9.75 -5.32 0.39
CA HIS A 32 -10.50 -4.62 -0.64
C HIS A 32 -10.29 -3.10 -0.55
N ALA A 33 -10.27 -2.53 0.66
CA ALA A 33 -9.96 -1.12 0.86
C ALA A 33 -8.57 -0.77 0.31
N MET A 34 -7.53 -1.56 0.64
CA MET A 34 -6.17 -1.34 0.13
C MET A 34 -6.07 -1.50 -1.40
N SER A 35 -6.73 -2.52 -1.95
CA SER A 35 -6.76 -2.76 -3.40
C SER A 35 -7.47 -1.62 -4.15
N SER A 36 -8.64 -1.20 -3.65
CA SER A 36 -9.40 -0.10 -4.25
C SER A 36 -8.70 1.25 -4.13
N THR A 37 -7.89 1.50 -3.08
CA THR A 37 -7.07 2.71 -3.00
C THR A 37 -5.99 2.75 -4.08
N SER A 38 -5.33 1.62 -4.38
CA SER A 38 -4.34 1.55 -5.46
C SER A 38 -4.95 1.63 -6.86
N GLY A 39 -6.23 1.25 -6.99
CA GLY A 39 -6.98 1.26 -8.26
C GLY A 39 -7.77 2.56 -8.53
N ARG A 40 -8.11 3.35 -7.51
CA ARG A 40 -8.84 4.62 -7.70
C ARG A 40 -7.89 5.74 -8.13
N ALA A 41 -8.31 6.48 -9.15
CA ALA A 41 -7.81 7.82 -9.39
C ALA A 41 -8.01 8.65 -8.11
N SER A 42 -6.97 9.40 -7.71
CA SER A 42 -7.06 10.37 -6.62
C SER A 42 -8.13 11.39 -7.00
N SER A 43 -9.23 11.44 -6.25
CA SER A 43 -10.39 12.30 -6.54
C SER A 43 -10.10 13.80 -6.43
N THR A 44 -8.87 14.16 -6.07
CA THR A 44 -8.42 15.56 -6.06
C THR A 44 -7.86 15.98 -7.43
N TYR A 45 -7.53 15.03 -8.31
CA TYR A 45 -7.06 15.29 -9.66
C TYR A 45 -7.69 14.27 -10.63
N GLU A 46 -8.68 14.75 -11.41
CA GLU A 46 -9.42 14.03 -12.46
C GLU A 46 -8.53 13.39 -13.56
N THR A 47 -7.20 13.51 -13.46
CA THR A 47 -6.20 13.07 -14.43
C THR A 47 -5.16 12.09 -13.88
N SER A 48 -5.28 11.62 -12.63
CA SER A 48 -4.28 10.71 -12.05
C SER A 48 -4.29 9.32 -12.71
N MET A 49 -3.11 8.83 -13.09
CA MET A 49 -2.93 7.54 -13.78
C MET A 49 -3.35 6.37 -12.88
N GLN A 50 -4.04 5.38 -13.43
CA GLN A 50 -4.52 4.20 -12.68
C GLN A 50 -3.63 2.99 -12.97
N PHE A 51 -3.37 2.18 -11.93
CA PHE A 51 -2.55 0.97 -12.08
C PHE A 51 -3.07 0.02 -13.17
N ILE A 52 -4.40 -0.18 -13.25
CA ILE A 52 -5.03 -1.08 -14.23
C ILE A 52 -4.98 -0.56 -15.67
N LYS A 53 -4.65 0.72 -15.88
CA LYS A 53 -4.66 1.37 -17.19
C LYS A 53 -3.25 1.57 -17.77
N ILE A 54 -2.21 1.08 -17.10
CA ILE A 54 -0.82 1.22 -17.56
C ILE A 54 -0.64 0.44 -18.86
N GLU A 55 -0.28 1.14 -19.94
CA GLU A 55 -0.02 0.55 -21.25
C GLU A 55 1.46 0.65 -21.63
N THR A 56 2.15 1.68 -21.15
CA THR A 56 3.55 1.99 -21.47
C THR A 56 4.41 2.20 -20.24
N ILE A 57 5.73 2.24 -20.42
CA ILE A 57 6.68 2.56 -19.36
C ILE A 57 6.46 3.99 -18.81
N SER A 58 6.05 4.94 -19.65
CA SER A 58 5.74 6.31 -19.21
C SER A 58 4.62 6.31 -18.18
N ASP A 59 3.58 5.52 -18.43
CA ASP A 59 2.42 5.40 -17.55
C ASP A 59 2.78 4.83 -16.17
N VAL A 60 3.83 4.01 -16.09
CA VAL A 60 4.36 3.50 -14.81
C VAL A 60 4.93 4.66 -13.99
N PHE A 61 5.73 5.53 -14.61
CA PHE A 61 6.31 6.69 -13.93
C PHE A 61 5.23 7.71 -13.53
N ASP A 62 4.25 7.91 -14.40
CA ASP A 62 3.11 8.78 -14.10
C ASP A 62 2.29 8.21 -12.95
N TRP A 63 1.99 6.91 -12.96
CA TRP A 63 1.30 6.23 -11.85
C TRP A 63 2.10 6.31 -10.54
N LEU A 64 3.42 6.08 -10.57
CA LEU A 64 4.27 6.18 -9.38
C LEU A 64 4.22 7.59 -8.78
N ASN A 65 4.36 8.62 -9.61
CA ASN A 65 4.48 10.00 -9.18
C ASN A 65 3.13 10.64 -8.80
N SER A 66 2.10 10.44 -9.62
CA SER A 66 0.80 11.09 -9.43
C SER A 66 -0.11 10.35 -8.46
N THR A 67 0.08 9.04 -8.31
CA THR A 67 -0.89 8.16 -7.64
C THR A 67 -0.27 7.42 -6.47
N PHE A 68 0.73 6.56 -6.70
CA PHE A 68 1.26 5.67 -5.66
C PHE A 68 1.96 6.43 -4.53
N VAL A 69 2.93 7.30 -4.85
CA VAL A 69 3.72 8.02 -3.84
C VAL A 69 2.83 8.91 -2.96
N PRO A 70 1.92 9.76 -3.51
CA PRO A 70 1.03 10.58 -2.68
C PRO A 70 0.07 9.77 -1.81
N GLN A 71 -0.36 8.58 -2.26
CA GLN A 71 -1.27 7.72 -1.50
C GLN A 71 -0.59 6.96 -0.35
N VAL A 72 0.66 6.52 -0.54
CA VAL A 72 1.42 5.77 0.47
C VAL A 72 2.10 6.70 1.47
N PHE A 73 2.52 7.86 1.01
CA PHE A 73 3.29 8.83 1.75
C PHE A 73 2.51 10.13 1.94
N VAL A 74 1.34 10.01 2.58
CA VAL A 74 0.48 11.14 2.90
C VAL A 74 1.22 12.09 3.86
N THR A 75 1.32 13.36 3.48
CA THR A 75 1.96 14.41 4.28
C THR A 75 0.98 15.35 4.94
N GLU A 76 -0.30 15.29 4.57
CA GLU A 76 -1.34 16.20 5.05
C GLU A 76 -2.58 15.43 5.52
N ASP A 77 -3.24 15.94 6.54
CA ASP A 77 -4.53 15.41 6.99
C ASP A 77 -5.67 15.83 6.04
N TYR A 78 -6.89 15.37 6.35
CA TYR A 78 -8.10 15.73 5.58
C TYR A 78 -8.43 17.24 5.63
N ASN A 79 -7.86 17.99 6.58
CA ASN A 79 -7.97 19.45 6.70
C ASN A 79 -6.79 20.19 6.04
N ARG A 80 -5.93 19.50 5.28
CA ARG A 80 -4.70 20.04 4.67
C ARG A 80 -3.67 20.56 5.68
N LYS A 81 -3.71 20.06 6.92
CA LYS A 81 -2.67 20.32 7.92
C LYS A 81 -1.56 19.30 7.75
N THR A 82 -0.32 19.77 7.79
CA THR A 82 0.84 18.89 7.72
C THR A 82 0.84 17.89 8.87
N LEU A 83 0.95 16.61 8.53
CA LEU A 83 1.06 15.53 9.51
C LEU A 83 2.44 15.58 10.20
N PRO A 84 2.48 15.36 11.52
CA PRO A 84 3.75 15.24 12.25
C PRO A 84 4.52 14.00 11.76
N GLU A 85 5.85 14.03 11.87
CA GLU A 85 6.74 13.03 11.24
C GLU A 85 6.44 11.57 11.65
N ASP A 86 5.97 11.36 12.87
CA ASP A 86 5.59 10.06 13.43
C ASP A 86 4.27 9.51 12.86
N GLU A 87 3.43 10.38 12.30
CA GLU A 87 2.17 10.02 11.65
C GLU A 87 2.30 9.87 10.12
N ARG A 88 3.46 10.22 9.56
CA ARG A 88 3.76 10.04 8.12
C ARG A 88 4.03 8.58 7.78
N GLY A 89 3.82 8.24 6.51
CA GLY A 89 3.95 6.85 6.03
C GLY A 89 2.80 5.97 6.52
N ARG A 90 1.58 6.51 6.52
CA ARG A 90 0.34 5.77 6.79
C ARG A 90 -0.56 5.80 5.57
N VAL A 91 -1.17 4.65 5.26
CA VAL A 91 -2.23 4.55 4.25
C VAL A 91 -3.58 4.66 4.95
N GLY A 92 -4.39 5.65 4.56
CA GLY A 92 -5.75 5.82 5.07
C GLY A 92 -5.84 6.00 6.59
N SER A 93 -4.85 6.67 7.21
CA SER A 93 -4.73 6.92 8.67
C SER A 93 -4.62 5.67 9.57
N LEU A 94 -4.80 4.46 9.05
CA LEU A 94 -4.90 3.24 9.86
C LEU A 94 -3.75 2.26 9.64
N ASN A 95 -3.24 2.15 8.41
CA ASN A 95 -2.18 1.19 8.07
C ASN A 95 -0.81 1.87 8.07
N LYS A 96 0.15 1.33 8.82
CA LYS A 96 1.52 1.84 8.86
C LYS A 96 2.40 1.18 7.80
N VAL A 97 3.13 1.98 7.04
CA VAL A 97 4.14 1.51 6.09
C VAL A 97 5.38 1.05 6.86
N LEU A 98 5.88 -0.14 6.55
CA LEU A 98 7.08 -0.73 7.18
C LEU A 98 8.26 -0.68 6.19
N GLY A 99 9.48 -0.51 6.71
CA GLY A 99 10.71 -0.62 5.92
C GLY A 99 11.18 0.64 5.18
N ALA A 100 10.35 1.69 5.08
CA ALA A 100 10.74 2.98 4.50
C ALA A 100 10.71 4.08 5.57
N ARG A 101 11.84 4.76 5.80
CA ARG A 101 11.87 6.02 6.55
C ARG A 101 11.60 7.14 5.54
N MET A 102 10.57 7.93 5.76
CA MET A 102 10.28 9.08 4.91
C MET A 102 11.34 10.17 5.17
N GLU A 103 12.36 10.23 4.31
CA GLU A 103 13.25 11.39 4.21
C GLU A 103 12.49 12.48 3.42
N PRO A 104 12.60 13.77 3.77
CA PRO A 104 11.77 14.83 3.17
C PRO A 104 11.76 14.75 1.63
N PRO A 105 10.58 14.97 1.00
CA PRO A 105 10.32 14.60 -0.40
C PRO A 105 11.30 15.21 -1.41
N LYS A 106 11.92 16.36 -1.08
CA LYS A 106 12.93 17.01 -1.92
C LYS A 106 14.18 16.17 -2.13
N GLN A 107 14.57 15.34 -1.16
CA GLN A 107 15.84 14.61 -1.17
C GLN A 107 15.71 13.23 -1.84
N CYS A 108 14.58 12.56 -1.64
CA CYS A 108 14.26 11.29 -2.33
C CYS A 108 13.98 11.50 -3.82
N PHE A 109 13.22 12.53 -4.21
CA PHE A 109 12.98 12.82 -5.62
C PHE A 109 14.27 13.16 -6.36
N LEU A 110 15.17 13.92 -5.75
CA LEU A 110 16.45 14.25 -6.37
C LEU A 110 17.32 12.99 -6.54
N LYS A 111 17.39 12.11 -5.55
CA LYS A 111 18.11 10.83 -5.66
C LYS A 111 17.51 9.92 -6.74
N TYR A 112 16.19 9.78 -6.79
CA TYR A 112 15.51 8.94 -7.78
C TYR A 112 15.63 9.51 -9.20
N TYR A 113 15.43 10.82 -9.37
CA TYR A 113 15.61 11.51 -10.65
C TYR A 113 17.06 11.43 -11.14
N LEU A 114 18.05 11.59 -10.25
CA LEU A 114 19.46 11.40 -10.58
C LEU A 114 19.78 9.95 -10.94
N TYR A 115 19.17 8.97 -10.26
CA TYR A 115 19.32 7.55 -10.58
C TYR A 115 18.75 7.21 -11.96
N VAL A 116 17.52 7.63 -12.26
CA VAL A 116 16.88 7.40 -13.56
C VAL A 116 17.61 8.14 -14.68
N ARG A 117 18.05 9.39 -14.47
CA ARG A 117 18.89 10.13 -15.43
C ARG A 117 20.22 9.42 -15.70
N ARG A 118 20.84 8.81 -14.68
CA ARG A 118 22.09 8.05 -14.83
C ARG A 118 21.89 6.80 -15.68
N GLN A 119 20.81 6.05 -15.44
CA GLN A 119 20.46 4.88 -16.25
C GLN A 119 20.21 5.25 -17.72
N HIS A 120 19.56 6.39 -17.98
CA HIS A 120 19.34 6.86 -19.35
C HIS A 120 20.62 7.37 -20.06
N SER A 121 21.63 7.79 -19.30
CA SER A 121 22.92 8.26 -19.81
C SER A 121 23.90 7.14 -20.12
N GLU A 122 23.74 5.94 -19.54
CA GLU A 122 24.61 4.78 -19.80
C GLU A 122 24.15 3.95 -21.01
N ILE A 123 23.02 4.32 -21.64
CA ILE A 123 22.41 3.64 -22.79
C ILE A 123 22.67 4.40 -24.12
N ASN A 124 23.42 5.52 -24.10
CA ASN A 124 23.87 6.26 -25.28
C ASN A 124 25.40 6.34 -25.34
#